data_AF-J7L942-F1
#
_entry.id   AF-J7L942-F1
#
_cell.length_a   1.000
_cell.length_b   1.000
_cell.length_c   1.000
_cell.angle_alpha   90.00
_cell.angle_beta   90.00
_cell.angle_gamma   90.00
#
_symmetry.space_group_name_H-M   'P 1'
#
loop_
_entity.id
_entity.type
_entity.pdbx_description
1 polymer ?
#
loop_
_entity_poly.entity_id
_entity_poly.type
_entity_poly.pdbx_seq_one_letter_code
_entity_poly.pdbx_strand_id
1 'polypeptide(L)'
;MGEVTWEWETDAESLNVLPVVGGVAVFDGSGVTVLSGDTGQVRWEYHQGEGRVIGAVTSNGEHVVVQEPVPGAPQDFRMHVLDVATGESLREEALDVTERKVGDGGRFHAWIAPSLADVSVDHELWFSREGSEVIARRFDDGGWAWATSEVRACEGVGDVGPIALVDEVLLGSVTCYAFDEDDPDDDALHDSNADFTSEVVAWNAADGRELWRLETPEVTSPITPGESFPRTPLRRS
;
A
#
# COMPACT_ATOMS: atom_id res chain seq x y z
N MET A 1 28.53 -18.64 -5.38
CA MET A 1 27.50 -19.30 -4.54
C MET A 1 27.67 -18.72 -3.15
N GLY A 2 26.63 -18.12 -2.59
CA GLY A 2 26.65 -17.63 -1.21
C GLY A 2 26.46 -18.80 -0.24
N GLU A 3 27.14 -18.75 0.90
CA GLU A 3 26.95 -19.67 2.02
C GLU A 3 25.80 -19.16 2.89
N VAL A 4 24.92 -20.06 3.34
CA VAL A 4 23.84 -19.71 4.28
C VAL A 4 24.46 -19.57 5.67
N THR A 5 24.29 -18.40 6.28
CA THR A 5 24.92 -18.05 7.56
C THR A 5 24.05 -18.37 8.78
N TRP A 6 22.72 -18.41 8.61
CA TRP A 6 21.77 -18.74 9.67
C TRP A 6 20.42 -19.14 9.06
N GLU A 7 19.59 -19.80 9.87
CA GLU A 7 18.23 -20.22 9.54
C GLU A 7 17.28 -19.83 10.69
N TRP A 8 16.05 -19.49 10.35
CA TRP A 8 14.97 -19.18 11.30
C TRP A 8 13.69 -19.87 10.81
N GLU A 9 12.92 -20.45 11.73
CA GLU A 9 11.74 -21.29 11.42
C GLU A 9 10.48 -20.69 12.06
N THR A 10 9.35 -20.86 11.36
CA THR A 10 8.01 -20.46 11.82
C THR A 10 6.96 -21.37 11.18
N ASP A 11 5.84 -21.55 11.89
CA ASP A 11 4.70 -22.33 11.42
C ASP A 11 3.71 -21.49 10.59
N ALA A 12 4.00 -20.22 10.36
CA ALA A 12 3.12 -19.32 9.63
C ALA A 12 3.00 -19.70 8.14
N GLU A 13 1.77 -19.70 7.62
CA GLU A 13 1.48 -20.11 6.24
C GLU A 13 1.89 -19.06 5.20
N SER A 14 1.99 -17.79 5.61
CA SER A 14 2.36 -16.66 4.76
C SER A 14 3.27 -15.72 5.52
N LEU A 15 4.34 -15.28 4.85
CA LEU A 15 5.32 -14.36 5.42
C LEU A 15 5.50 -13.16 4.50
N ASN A 16 5.59 -11.98 5.09
CA ASN A 16 6.19 -10.82 4.45
C ASN A 16 7.49 -10.49 5.16
N VAL A 17 8.60 -10.43 4.43
CA VAL A 17 9.94 -10.19 5.01
C VAL A 17 10.47 -8.88 4.46
N LEU A 18 10.68 -7.91 5.34
CA LEU A 18 11.14 -6.57 4.99
C LEU A 18 12.50 -6.28 5.64
N PRO A 19 13.44 -5.63 4.93
CA PRO A 19 14.74 -5.28 5.50
C PRO A 19 14.57 -4.20 6.56
N VAL A 20 15.35 -4.28 7.64
CA VAL A 20 15.44 -3.23 8.67
C VAL A 20 16.91 -2.94 9.00
N VAL A 21 17.17 -1.87 9.75
CA VAL A 21 18.53 -1.56 10.22
C VAL A 21 19.08 -2.73 11.05
N GLY A 22 20.13 -3.34 10.51
CA GLY A 22 20.83 -4.47 11.13
C GLY A 22 20.08 -5.79 11.07
N GLY A 23 19.02 -5.95 10.28
CA GLY A 23 18.25 -7.20 10.30
C GLY A 23 17.10 -7.30 9.29
N VAL A 24 16.12 -8.12 9.64
CA VAL A 24 14.86 -8.27 8.90
C VAL A 24 13.67 -8.24 9.85
N ALA A 25 12.58 -7.63 9.43
CA ALA A 25 11.26 -7.74 10.05
C ALA A 25 10.44 -8.79 9.29
N VAL A 26 9.88 -9.74 10.02
CA VAL A 26 9.05 -10.83 9.48
C VAL A 26 7.63 -10.65 9.98
N PHE A 27 6.69 -10.42 9.06
CA PHE A 27 5.26 -10.35 9.36
C PHE A 27 4.61 -11.67 9.01
N ASP A 28 3.98 -12.29 10.01
CA ASP A 28 3.35 -13.62 9.90
C ASP A 28 1.82 -13.57 9.87
N GLY A 29 1.26 -12.35 9.79
CA GLY A 29 -0.17 -12.09 9.83
C GLY A 29 -0.74 -12.00 11.24
N SER A 30 -0.04 -12.42 12.28
CA SER A 30 -0.42 -12.21 13.70
C SER A 30 0.34 -11.06 14.35
N GLY A 31 1.47 -10.69 13.76
CA GLY A 31 2.37 -9.69 14.30
C GLY A 31 3.62 -9.51 13.46
N VAL A 32 4.69 -9.10 14.13
CA VAL A 32 6.02 -8.92 13.55
C VAL A 32 7.10 -9.45 14.49
N THR A 33 8.03 -10.21 13.92
CA THR A 33 9.26 -10.67 14.57
C THR A 33 10.44 -9.98 13.91
N VAL A 34 11.29 -9.30 14.69
CA VAL A 34 12.53 -8.70 14.17
C VAL A 34 13.73 -9.58 14.49
N LEU A 35 14.45 -9.96 13.45
CA LEU A 35 15.61 -10.84 13.50
C LEU A 35 16.90 -10.06 13.25
N SER A 36 17.96 -10.45 13.94
CA SER A 36 19.31 -9.94 13.69
C SER A 36 19.85 -10.45 12.35
N GLY A 37 20.34 -9.55 11.50
CA GLY A 37 20.91 -9.92 10.20
C GLY A 37 22.20 -10.73 10.30
N ASP A 38 22.95 -10.57 11.40
CA ASP A 38 24.22 -11.28 11.61
C ASP A 38 24.02 -12.71 12.12
N THR A 39 22.96 -12.96 12.90
CA THR A 39 22.81 -14.20 13.68
C THR A 39 21.49 -14.93 13.44
N GLY A 40 20.51 -14.32 12.78
CA GLY A 40 19.14 -14.84 12.67
C GLY A 40 18.36 -14.89 13.99
N GLN A 41 18.94 -14.40 15.09
CA GLN A 41 18.30 -14.43 16.41
C GLN A 41 17.21 -13.36 16.52
N VAL A 42 16.11 -13.73 17.19
CA VAL A 42 15.04 -12.80 17.56
C VAL A 42 15.61 -11.70 18.46
N ARG A 43 15.40 -10.44 18.05
CA ARG A 43 15.70 -9.25 18.85
C ARG A 43 14.51 -8.88 19.71
N TRP A 44 13.34 -8.82 19.09
CA TRP A 44 12.06 -8.53 19.74
C TRP A 44 10.91 -9.02 18.85
N GLU A 45 9.74 -9.10 19.45
CA GLU A 45 8.50 -9.54 18.84
C GLU A 45 7.36 -8.61 19.26
N TYR A 46 6.45 -8.34 18.34
CA TYR A 46 5.20 -7.63 18.59
C TYR A 46 4.06 -8.47 18.04
N HIS A 47 3.20 -8.98 18.92
CA HIS A 47 1.99 -9.72 18.56
C HIS A 47 0.85 -9.16 19.37
N GLN A 48 -0.27 -8.81 18.72
CA GLN A 48 -1.44 -8.29 19.40
C GLN A 48 -2.72 -8.96 18.94
N GLY A 49 -3.46 -9.46 19.93
CA GLY A 49 -4.88 -9.81 19.85
C GLY A 49 -5.24 -10.92 18.87
N GLU A 50 -6.55 -11.02 18.62
CA GLU A 50 -7.12 -11.80 17.53
C GLU A 50 -7.30 -10.88 16.33
N GLY A 51 -6.56 -11.11 15.25
CA GLY A 51 -6.71 -10.30 14.05
C GLY A 51 -5.53 -10.45 13.10
N ARG A 52 -5.77 -10.14 11.83
CA ARG A 52 -4.69 -10.05 10.85
C ARG A 52 -3.96 -8.73 11.05
N VAL A 53 -2.70 -8.81 11.42
CA VAL A 53 -1.76 -7.70 11.39
C VAL A 53 -1.22 -7.57 9.96
N ILE A 54 -1.20 -6.33 9.49
CA ILE A 54 -0.41 -5.96 8.32
C ILE A 54 0.74 -5.08 8.84
N GLY A 55 1.88 -5.04 8.15
CA GLY A 55 2.94 -4.11 8.50
C GLY A 55 3.81 -3.68 7.32
N ALA A 56 4.56 -2.60 7.56
CA ALA A 56 5.51 -1.97 6.66
C ALA A 56 6.78 -1.55 7.43
N VAL A 57 7.84 -1.22 6.70
CA VAL A 57 9.09 -0.68 7.27
C VAL A 57 9.41 0.63 6.57
N THR A 58 9.92 1.61 7.31
CA THR A 58 10.37 2.89 6.72
C THR A 58 11.47 2.68 5.69
N SER A 59 11.58 3.58 4.71
CA SER A 59 12.63 3.56 3.67
C SER A 59 14.04 3.42 4.23
N ASN A 60 14.30 4.01 5.41
CA ASN A 60 15.59 3.94 6.11
C ASN A 60 15.75 2.71 7.02
N GLY A 61 14.71 1.90 7.18
CA GLY A 61 14.71 0.68 8.00
C GLY A 61 14.70 0.91 9.51
N GLU A 62 14.53 2.14 9.99
CA GLU A 62 14.61 2.51 11.42
C GLU A 62 13.32 2.27 12.19
N HIS A 63 12.17 2.17 11.50
CA HIS A 63 10.88 1.97 12.14
C HIS A 63 10.07 0.87 11.46
N VAL A 64 9.30 0.16 12.28
CA VAL A 64 8.33 -0.83 11.84
C VAL A 64 6.95 -0.24 12.09
N VAL A 65 6.12 -0.16 11.04
CA VAL A 65 4.73 0.29 11.14
C VAL A 65 3.82 -0.92 11.09
N VAL A 66 2.94 -1.02 12.08
CA VAL A 66 1.98 -2.12 12.22
C VAL A 66 0.57 -1.54 12.20
N GLN A 67 -0.32 -2.12 11.42
CA GLN A 67 -1.73 -1.80 11.42
C GLN A 67 -2.53 -3.00 11.92
N GLU A 68 -3.36 -2.77 12.94
CA GLU A 68 -4.22 -3.78 13.55
C GLU A 68 -5.68 -3.29 13.56
N PRO A 69 -6.67 -4.19 13.40
CA PRO A 69 -8.07 -3.83 13.53
C PRO A 69 -8.42 -3.48 15.00
N VAL A 70 -9.29 -2.50 15.20
CA VAL A 70 -9.78 -2.17 16.54
C VAL A 70 -10.88 -3.17 16.96
N PRO A 71 -10.75 -3.86 18.11
CA PRO A 71 -11.76 -4.82 18.55
C PRO A 71 -13.15 -4.21 18.69
N GLY A 72 -14.14 -4.81 18.02
CA GLY A 72 -15.52 -4.33 18.04
C GLY A 72 -15.82 -3.17 17.08
N ALA A 73 -14.81 -2.66 16.36
CA ALA A 73 -14.94 -1.62 15.36
C ALA A 73 -14.26 -2.08 14.06
N PRO A 74 -14.95 -2.90 13.24
CA PRO A 74 -14.33 -3.59 12.09
C PRO A 74 -13.86 -2.64 10.97
N GLN A 75 -14.22 -1.36 11.03
CA GLN A 75 -13.80 -0.32 10.10
C GLN A 75 -12.68 0.56 10.65
N ASP A 76 -12.37 0.43 11.94
CA ASP A 76 -11.37 1.25 12.61
C ASP A 76 -10.09 0.44 12.70
N PHE A 77 -8.99 1.12 12.41
CA PHE A 77 -7.66 0.53 12.53
C PHE A 77 -6.85 1.33 13.52
N ARG A 78 -5.94 0.66 14.19
CA ARG A 78 -4.90 1.30 14.98
C ARG A 78 -3.58 1.10 14.27
N MET A 79 -2.89 2.19 14.05
CA MET A 79 -1.51 2.19 13.58
C MET A 79 -0.58 2.30 14.78
N HIS A 80 0.40 1.41 14.83
CA HIS A 80 1.53 1.48 15.73
C HIS A 80 2.79 1.77 14.95
N VAL A 81 3.63 2.64 15.47
CA VAL A 81 5.00 2.75 14.99
C VAL A 81 5.97 2.33 16.06
N LEU A 82 6.77 1.32 15.73
CA LEU A 82 7.69 0.66 16.63
C LEU A 82 9.12 1.03 16.27
N ASP A 83 9.93 1.32 17.29
CA ASP A 83 11.38 1.48 17.15
C ASP A 83 12.00 0.13 16.75
N VAL A 84 12.82 0.11 15.70
CA VAL A 84 13.36 -1.17 15.22
C VAL A 84 14.40 -1.79 16.12
N ALA A 85 15.06 -1.00 16.98
CA ALA A 85 16.08 -1.50 17.89
C ALA A 85 15.47 -2.12 19.15
N THR A 86 14.37 -1.57 19.65
CA THR A 86 13.76 -1.98 20.93
C THR A 86 12.41 -2.67 20.80
N GLY A 87 11.68 -2.45 19.71
CA GLY A 87 10.29 -2.87 19.55
C GLY A 87 9.30 -2.02 20.37
N GLU A 88 9.77 -0.96 21.02
CA GLU A 88 8.90 -0.06 21.80
C GLU A 88 8.01 0.75 20.86
N SER A 89 6.73 0.88 21.24
CA SER A 89 5.80 1.75 20.53
C SER A 89 6.19 3.21 20.77
N LEU A 90 6.60 3.88 19.70
CA LEU A 90 6.87 5.31 19.68
C LEU A 90 5.59 6.11 19.53
N ARG A 91 4.60 5.54 18.83
CA ARG A 91 3.34 6.18 18.50
C ARG A 91 2.23 5.16 18.29
N GLU A 92 1.04 5.53 18.75
CA GLU A 92 -0.22 4.85 18.48
C GLU A 92 -1.23 5.87 17.93
N GLU A 93 -1.86 5.57 16.81
CA GLU A 93 -2.88 6.42 16.20
C GLU A 93 -4.09 5.59 15.77
N ALA A 94 -5.28 6.07 16.13
CA ALA A 94 -6.53 5.53 15.62
C ALA A 94 -6.82 6.13 14.24
N LEU A 95 -6.95 5.28 13.24
CA LEU A 95 -7.39 5.61 11.91
C LEU A 95 -8.89 5.39 11.82
N ASP A 96 -9.64 6.48 11.84
CA ASP A 96 -11.06 6.47 11.50
C ASP A 96 -11.20 6.55 9.98
N VAL A 97 -11.55 5.42 9.36
CA VAL A 97 -11.75 5.31 7.90
C VAL A 97 -13.19 5.72 7.53
N THR A 98 -14.08 5.91 8.50
CA THR A 98 -15.52 6.08 8.25
C THR A 98 -15.95 7.51 7.91
N GLU A 99 -15.14 8.53 8.22
CA GLU A 99 -15.58 9.92 8.13
C GLU A 99 -15.34 10.62 6.77
N ARG A 100 -14.61 10.02 5.81
CA ARG A 100 -14.44 10.64 4.48
C ARG A 100 -15.33 10.00 3.42
N LYS A 101 -16.45 10.65 3.14
CA LYS A 101 -17.14 10.51 1.85
C LYS A 101 -16.18 10.95 0.74
N VAL A 102 -15.63 9.98 0.02
CA VAL A 102 -14.86 10.24 -1.20
C VAL A 102 -15.86 10.65 -2.30
N GLY A 103 -16.01 11.96 -2.51
CA GLY A 103 -16.81 12.54 -3.58
C GLY A 103 -18.33 12.49 -3.37
N ASP A 104 -19.03 13.51 -3.89
CA ASP A 104 -20.51 13.58 -3.92
C ASP A 104 -21.15 12.59 -4.94
N GLY A 105 -20.35 11.77 -5.62
CA GLY A 105 -20.73 11.16 -6.90
C GLY A 105 -21.00 9.65 -6.93
N GLY A 106 -20.38 8.80 -6.09
CA GLY A 106 -20.37 7.36 -6.40
C GLY A 106 -20.48 6.46 -5.19
N ARG A 107 -21.45 5.55 -5.20
CA ARG A 107 -21.68 4.50 -4.19
C ARG A 107 -20.67 3.35 -4.34
N PHE A 108 -19.39 3.64 -4.45
CA PHE A 108 -18.38 2.58 -4.46
C PHE A 108 -18.16 2.07 -3.03
N HIS A 109 -18.92 1.03 -2.66
CA HIS A 109 -18.74 0.23 -1.45
C HIS A 109 -17.64 -0.81 -1.64
N ALA A 110 -16.53 -0.48 -2.31
CA ALA A 110 -15.35 -1.31 -2.20
C ALA A 110 -14.78 -1.06 -0.81
N TRP A 111 -14.99 -2.03 0.08
CA TRP A 111 -14.34 -2.12 1.38
C TRP A 111 -12.86 -2.35 1.15
N ILE A 112 -12.16 -1.32 0.70
CA ILE A 112 -10.72 -1.29 0.73
C ILE A 112 -10.39 -0.95 2.19
N ALA A 113 -10.44 -1.95 3.05
CA ALA A 113 -9.71 -1.87 4.31
C ALA A 113 -8.31 -1.38 3.94
N PRO A 114 -7.81 -0.27 4.52
CA PRO A 114 -6.48 0.23 4.21
C PRO A 114 -5.51 -0.93 4.33
N SER A 115 -5.06 -1.43 3.19
CA SER A 115 -4.09 -2.50 3.13
C SER A 115 -2.76 -1.77 3.26
N LEU A 116 -1.83 -2.21 4.11
CA LEU A 116 -0.50 -1.59 4.12
C LEU A 116 0.30 -1.86 2.82
N ALA A 117 -0.26 -2.62 1.86
CA ALA A 117 0.20 -2.54 0.46
C ALA A 117 0.03 -1.13 -0.13
N ASP A 118 -0.77 -0.29 0.52
CA ASP A 118 -1.07 1.10 0.17
C ASP A 118 -0.40 2.09 1.13
N VAL A 119 0.50 1.62 2.01
CA VAL A 119 1.24 2.51 2.91
C VAL A 119 2.73 2.40 2.66
N SER A 120 3.30 3.53 2.25
CA SER A 120 4.75 3.74 2.19
C SER A 120 5.14 4.73 3.28
N VAL A 121 6.31 4.52 3.89
CA VAL A 121 6.73 5.36 5.03
C VAL A 121 8.16 5.86 4.78
N ASP A 122 8.29 7.17 4.83
CA ASP A 122 9.57 7.88 4.92
C ASP A 122 9.87 8.25 6.38
N HIS A 123 11.04 8.81 6.66
CA HIS A 123 11.43 9.27 7.99
C HIS A 123 10.52 10.36 8.58
N GLU A 124 9.89 11.18 7.73
CA GLU A 124 9.02 12.29 8.16
C GLU A 124 7.55 12.13 7.77
N LEU A 125 7.27 11.33 6.75
CA LEU A 125 5.96 11.23 6.14
C LEU A 125 5.52 9.77 6.03
N TRP A 126 4.23 9.53 6.23
CA TRP A 126 3.60 8.29 5.79
C TRP A 126 2.58 8.61 4.71
N PHE A 127 2.53 7.75 3.71
CA PHE A 127 1.68 7.88 2.54
C PHE A 127 0.58 6.84 2.62
N SER A 128 -0.65 7.21 2.27
CA SER A 128 -1.77 6.28 2.18
C SER A 128 -2.65 6.60 0.99
N ARG A 129 -3.28 5.56 0.44
CA ARG A 129 -4.39 5.70 -0.48
C ARG A 129 -5.70 5.93 0.27
N GLU A 130 -6.46 6.94 -0.14
CA GLU A 130 -7.87 7.09 0.25
C GLU A 130 -8.71 7.31 -1.02
N GLY A 131 -9.32 6.23 -1.54
CA GLY A 131 -10.05 6.26 -2.81
C GLY A 131 -9.11 6.54 -4.00
N SER A 132 -9.39 7.62 -4.74
CA SER A 132 -8.57 8.07 -5.88
C SER A 132 -7.48 9.09 -5.48
N GLU A 133 -7.29 9.33 -4.19
CA GLU A 133 -6.29 10.24 -3.65
C GLU A 133 -5.13 9.48 -3.00
N VAL A 134 -3.93 10.04 -3.12
CA VAL A 134 -2.78 9.72 -2.29
C VAL A 134 -2.58 10.85 -1.30
N ILE A 135 -2.49 10.50 -0.02
CA ILE A 135 -2.35 11.44 1.08
C ILE A 135 -1.01 11.20 1.75
N ALA A 136 -0.34 12.30 2.07
CA ALA A 136 0.82 12.30 2.94
C ALA A 136 0.46 12.96 4.28
N ARG A 137 0.82 12.29 5.36
CA ARG A 137 0.69 12.82 6.71
C ARG A 137 2.05 12.82 7.39
N ARG A 138 2.26 13.80 8.26
CA ARG A 138 3.49 13.93 9.04
C ARG A 138 3.53 12.91 10.15
N PHE A 139 4.70 12.34 10.36
CA PHE A 139 4.93 11.31 11.34
C PHE A 139 4.91 11.84 12.79
N ASP A 140 5.29 13.10 12.99
CA ASP A 140 5.45 13.74 14.31
C ASP A 140 4.11 14.01 15.00
N ASP A 141 3.11 14.48 14.26
CA ASP A 141 1.80 14.84 14.80
C ASP A 141 0.61 14.21 14.07
N GLY A 142 0.83 13.44 12.99
CA GLY A 142 -0.24 12.82 12.20
C GLY A 142 -0.99 13.84 11.34
N GLY A 143 -0.55 15.10 11.37
CA GLY A 143 -1.15 16.19 10.63
C GLY A 143 -0.96 16.05 9.14
N TRP A 144 -1.86 16.68 8.39
CA TRP A 144 -1.81 16.71 6.93
C TRP A 144 -0.53 17.39 6.44
N ALA A 145 0.20 16.72 5.54
CA ALA A 145 1.30 17.33 4.80
C ALA A 145 0.80 17.80 3.43
N TRP A 146 0.28 16.87 2.62
CA TRP A 146 -0.30 17.14 1.31
C TRP A 146 -1.27 16.02 0.91
N ALA A 147 -2.05 16.27 -0.13
CA ALA A 147 -2.88 15.28 -0.80
C ALA A 147 -2.88 15.55 -2.30
N THR A 148 -2.87 14.49 -3.11
CA THR A 148 -3.13 14.64 -4.55
C THR A 148 -4.61 14.98 -4.74
N SER A 149 -4.90 15.96 -5.58
CA SER A 149 -6.26 16.12 -6.09
C SER A 149 -6.44 15.15 -7.26
N GLU A 150 -7.48 14.31 -7.19
CA GLU A 150 -7.94 13.39 -8.24
C GLU A 150 -6.80 12.89 -9.15
N VAL A 151 -6.08 11.86 -8.69
CA VAL A 151 -4.92 11.28 -9.41
C VAL A 151 -5.22 11.03 -10.89
N ARG A 152 -6.49 10.76 -11.22
CA ARG A 152 -7.07 10.93 -12.55
C ARG A 152 -8.56 11.23 -12.45
N ALA A 153 -9.06 12.13 -13.30
CA ALA A 153 -10.49 12.24 -13.59
C ALA A 153 -10.88 11.10 -14.54
N CYS A 154 -11.17 9.92 -13.97
CA CYS A 154 -11.75 8.83 -14.75
C CYS A 154 -13.18 9.24 -15.17
N GLU A 155 -13.58 8.95 -16.41
CA GLU A 155 -14.97 9.17 -16.85
C GLU A 155 -15.96 8.27 -16.08
N GLY A 156 -15.46 7.17 -15.51
CA GLY A 156 -16.17 6.28 -14.58
C GLY A 156 -15.43 6.14 -13.24
N VAL A 157 -15.10 4.91 -12.85
CA VAL A 157 -14.45 4.64 -11.56
C VAL A 157 -12.93 4.58 -11.72
N GLY A 158 -12.23 5.27 -10.82
CA GLY A 158 -10.79 5.24 -10.70
C GLY A 158 -10.35 4.59 -9.41
N ASP A 159 -9.40 3.67 -9.50
CA ASP A 159 -8.69 3.11 -8.35
C ASP A 159 -7.20 3.45 -8.46
N VAL A 160 -6.63 3.95 -7.37
CA VAL A 160 -5.18 4.00 -7.23
C VAL A 160 -4.78 2.62 -6.72
N GLY A 161 -3.93 1.85 -7.39
CA GLY A 161 -3.44 0.59 -6.85
C GLY A 161 -2.36 0.79 -5.77
N PRO A 162 -1.53 -0.24 -5.50
CA PRO A 162 -0.46 -0.15 -4.52
C PRO A 162 0.47 1.04 -4.78
N ILE A 163 0.96 1.65 -3.69
CA ILE A 163 1.96 2.72 -3.74
C ILE A 163 3.31 2.23 -3.23
N ALA A 164 4.40 2.76 -3.80
CA ALA A 164 5.76 2.42 -3.42
C ALA A 164 6.63 3.68 -3.36
N LEU A 165 7.32 3.88 -2.24
CA LEU A 165 8.32 4.93 -2.11
C LEU A 165 9.69 4.42 -2.55
N VAL A 166 10.32 5.12 -3.49
CA VAL A 166 11.70 4.89 -3.95
C VAL A 166 12.45 6.21 -3.85
N ASP A 167 13.38 6.28 -2.90
CA ASP A 167 14.04 7.54 -2.52
C ASP A 167 13.00 8.63 -2.21
N GLU A 168 13.05 9.77 -2.90
CA GLU A 168 12.11 10.90 -2.75
C GLU A 168 10.92 10.82 -3.73
N VAL A 169 10.72 9.66 -4.38
CA VAL A 169 9.70 9.46 -5.41
C VAL A 169 8.67 8.45 -4.93
N LEU A 170 7.43 8.90 -4.77
CA LEU A 170 6.29 8.03 -4.52
C LEU A 170 5.69 7.59 -5.85
N LEU A 171 5.62 6.30 -6.07
CA LEU A 171 5.01 5.68 -7.24
C LEU A 171 3.64 5.15 -6.87
N GLY A 172 2.64 5.35 -7.71
CA GLY A 172 1.34 4.69 -7.60
C GLY A 172 0.89 4.21 -8.95
N SER A 173 0.33 3.00 -8.98
CA SER A 173 -0.46 2.57 -10.14
C SER A 173 -1.84 3.19 -10.08
N VAL A 174 -2.45 3.48 -11.22
CA VAL A 174 -3.80 4.02 -11.33
C VAL A 174 -4.52 3.24 -12.39
N THR A 175 -5.72 2.77 -12.11
CA THR A 175 -6.54 2.04 -13.08
C THR A 175 -7.91 2.71 -13.16
N CYS A 176 -8.28 3.17 -14.36
CA CYS A 176 -9.65 3.57 -14.66
C CYS A 176 -10.34 2.42 -15.39
N TYR A 177 -11.59 2.15 -15.03
CA TYR A 177 -12.47 1.23 -15.75
C TYR A 177 -13.83 1.88 -15.98
N ALA A 178 -14.47 1.51 -17.09
CA ALA A 178 -15.85 1.89 -17.33
C ALA A 178 -16.76 1.16 -16.33
N PHE A 179 -17.61 1.90 -15.64
CA PHE A 179 -18.66 1.34 -14.78
C PHE A 179 -19.99 1.80 -15.36
N ASP A 180 -20.88 0.86 -15.69
CA ASP A 180 -22.23 1.21 -16.13
C ASP A 180 -23.09 1.46 -14.87
N GLU A 181 -23.37 2.74 -14.60
CA GLU A 181 -24.18 3.13 -13.46
C GLU A 181 -25.62 2.57 -13.52
N ASP A 182 -26.10 2.20 -14.72
CA ASP A 182 -27.43 1.67 -14.94
C ASP A 182 -27.54 0.16 -14.66
N ASP A 183 -26.42 -0.56 -14.51
CA ASP A 183 -26.36 -1.98 -14.14
C ASP A 183 -25.43 -2.22 -12.94
N PRO A 184 -25.89 -1.97 -11.69
CA PRO A 184 -25.08 -2.16 -10.49
C PRO A 184 -24.78 -3.63 -10.15
N ASP A 185 -25.43 -4.57 -10.85
CA ASP A 185 -25.14 -6.01 -10.75
C ASP A 185 -24.08 -6.45 -11.78
N ASP A 186 -23.66 -5.56 -12.69
CA ASP A 186 -22.51 -5.78 -13.56
C ASP A 186 -21.23 -5.60 -12.72
N ASP A 187 -20.75 -6.71 -12.17
CA ASP A 187 -19.45 -6.81 -11.54
C ASP A 187 -18.35 -6.63 -12.62
N ALA A 188 -18.19 -5.41 -13.14
CA ALA A 188 -17.16 -5.08 -14.13
C ALA A 188 -15.74 -5.40 -13.62
N LEU A 189 -15.54 -5.48 -12.30
CA LEU A 189 -14.31 -5.96 -11.66
C LEU A 189 -14.04 -7.46 -11.89
N HIS A 190 -15.06 -8.23 -12.30
CA HIS A 190 -14.99 -9.66 -12.59
C HIS A 190 -15.15 -9.98 -14.08
N ASP A 191 -15.59 -9.04 -14.92
CA ASP A 191 -15.53 -9.24 -16.37
C ASP A 191 -14.10 -9.04 -16.87
N SER A 192 -13.45 -10.17 -17.22
CA SER A 192 -12.14 -10.20 -17.86
C SER A 192 -12.06 -9.40 -19.19
N ASN A 193 -13.19 -8.92 -19.71
CA ASN A 193 -13.30 -8.14 -20.94
C ASN A 193 -13.60 -6.65 -20.70
N ALA A 194 -13.66 -6.17 -19.46
CA ALA A 194 -13.85 -4.75 -19.20
C ALA A 194 -12.66 -3.95 -19.78
N ASP A 195 -12.96 -2.90 -20.55
CA ASP A 195 -11.93 -1.97 -21.02
C ASP A 195 -11.40 -1.18 -19.82
N PHE A 196 -10.09 -1.29 -19.57
CA PHE A 196 -9.42 -0.53 -18.54
C PHE A 196 -8.20 0.20 -19.10
N THR A 197 -7.88 1.33 -18.48
CA THR A 197 -6.61 2.01 -18.69
C THR A 197 -5.82 1.98 -17.40
N SER A 198 -4.56 1.55 -17.49
CA SER A 198 -3.64 1.57 -16.36
C SER A 198 -2.53 2.58 -16.60
N GLU A 199 -2.12 3.24 -15.53
CA GLU A 199 -1.06 4.23 -15.54
C GLU A 199 -0.15 4.03 -14.34
N VAL A 200 1.07 4.52 -14.46
CA VAL A 200 1.97 4.69 -13.32
C VAL A 200 2.25 6.17 -13.18
N VAL A 201 2.00 6.71 -12.00
CA VAL A 201 2.25 8.11 -11.67
C VAL A 201 3.36 8.17 -10.64
N ALA A 202 4.25 9.13 -10.82
CA ALA A 202 5.30 9.44 -9.87
C ALA A 202 5.07 10.82 -9.26
N TRP A 203 5.06 10.89 -7.94
CA TRP A 203 4.97 12.12 -7.17
C TRP A 203 6.27 12.37 -6.42
N ASN A 204 6.60 13.64 -6.21
CA ASN A 204 7.59 14.01 -5.23
C ASN A 204 7.00 13.75 -3.83
N ALA A 205 7.69 12.94 -3.03
CA ALA A 205 7.22 12.52 -1.72
C ALA A 205 7.08 13.69 -0.73
N ALA A 206 7.86 14.75 -0.88
CA ALA A 206 7.86 15.87 0.06
C ALA A 206 6.69 16.85 -0.15
N ASP A 207 6.29 17.10 -1.40
CA ASP A 207 5.28 18.13 -1.72
C ASP A 207 4.06 17.62 -2.52
N GLY A 208 4.03 16.34 -2.90
CA GLY A 208 2.93 15.73 -3.64
C GLY A 208 2.86 16.13 -5.11
N ARG A 209 3.84 16.90 -5.62
CA ARG A 209 3.86 17.35 -7.00
C ARG A 209 4.13 16.18 -7.94
N GLU A 210 3.28 16.02 -8.95
CA GLU A 210 3.51 15.05 -10.03
C GLU A 210 4.84 15.35 -10.74
N LEU A 211 5.69 14.34 -10.85
CA LEU A 211 6.98 14.38 -11.52
C LEU A 211 6.87 13.90 -12.97
N TRP A 212 6.19 12.76 -13.15
CA TRP A 212 5.91 12.18 -14.46
C TRP A 212 4.77 11.16 -14.35
N ARG A 213 4.19 10.84 -15.51
CA ARG A 213 3.16 9.83 -15.69
C ARG A 213 3.47 8.98 -16.90
N LEU A 214 3.25 7.68 -16.76
CA LEU A 214 3.35 6.71 -17.83
C LEU A 214 1.98 6.08 -18.06
N GLU A 215 1.33 6.49 -19.13
CA GLU A 215 0.09 5.88 -19.59
C GLU A 215 0.41 4.58 -20.33
N THR A 216 -0.22 3.48 -19.95
CA THR A 216 -0.26 2.31 -20.84
C THR A 216 -1.37 2.53 -21.87
N PRO A 217 -1.11 2.29 -23.17
CA PRO A 217 -2.17 2.39 -24.17
C PRO A 217 -3.31 1.45 -23.80
N GLU A 218 -4.55 1.85 -24.10
CA GLU A 218 -5.74 1.02 -23.92
C GLU A 218 -5.47 -0.40 -24.40
N VAL A 219 -5.50 -1.34 -23.45
CA VAL A 219 -5.44 -2.76 -23.77
C VAL A 219 -6.87 -3.18 -24.03
N THR A 220 -7.37 -2.93 -25.24
CA THR A 220 -8.57 -3.62 -25.70
C THR A 220 -8.20 -5.10 -25.76
N SER A 221 -8.78 -5.92 -24.90
CA SER A 221 -8.58 -7.37 -24.92
C SER A 221 -9.43 -8.00 -26.02
N PRO A 222 -8.89 -8.49 -27.15
CA PRO A 222 -9.46 -9.66 -27.77
C PRO A 222 -8.85 -10.85 -27.06
N ILE A 223 -9.49 -11.39 -26.01
CA ILE A 223 -9.11 -12.72 -25.53
C ILE A 223 -9.57 -13.73 -26.59
N THR A 224 -8.80 -13.82 -27.68
CA THR A 224 -8.76 -15.03 -28.50
C THR A 224 -7.63 -15.87 -27.92
N PRO A 225 -7.91 -17.07 -27.37
CA PRO A 225 -6.86 -17.91 -26.79
C PRO A 225 -5.74 -18.19 -27.81
N GLY A 226 -4.52 -17.66 -27.59
CA GLY A 226 -3.33 -18.00 -28.37
C GLY A 226 -2.49 -16.86 -28.96
N GLU A 227 -2.88 -15.59 -28.84
CA GLU A 227 -2.07 -14.47 -29.33
C GLU A 227 -1.22 -13.82 -28.22
N SER A 228 0.05 -13.53 -28.54
CA SER A 228 1.01 -12.92 -27.61
C SER A 228 0.91 -11.39 -27.60
N PHE A 229 1.03 -10.78 -26.42
CA PHE A 229 1.01 -9.32 -26.25
C PHE A 229 2.07 -8.58 -27.11
N PRO A 230 1.69 -7.52 -27.84
CA PRO A 230 2.64 -6.68 -28.56
C PRO A 230 3.52 -5.88 -27.59
N ARG A 231 4.82 -5.79 -27.88
CA ARG A 231 5.76 -4.96 -27.11
C ARG A 231 5.59 -3.49 -27.47
N THR A 232 5.04 -2.69 -26.57
CA THR A 232 4.91 -1.24 -26.74
C THR A 232 6.24 -0.53 -26.44
N PRO A 233 6.77 0.32 -27.34
CA PRO A 233 7.95 1.11 -27.07
C PRO A 233 7.64 2.28 -26.12
N LEU A 234 8.42 2.42 -25.05
CA LEU A 234 8.36 3.54 -24.11
C LEU A 234 8.70 4.87 -24.84
N ARG A 235 7.81 5.85 -24.79
CA ARG A 235 8.12 7.24 -25.18
C ARG A 235 8.56 8.03 -23.95
N ARG A 236 9.68 8.74 -24.06
CA ARG A 236 10.10 9.76 -23.08
C ARG A 236 9.57 11.12 -23.56
N SER A 237 8.88 11.84 -22.67
CA SER A 237 8.56 13.26 -22.82
C SER A 237 9.77 14.15 -22.52
#